data_AF-A0A1I9Q5J2-F1
#
_entry.id   AF-A0A1I9Q5J2-F1
#
_cell.length_a   1.000
_cell.length_b   1.000
_cell.length_c   1.000
_cell.angle_alpha   90.00
_cell.angle_beta   90.00
_cell.angle_gamma   90.00
#
_symmetry.space_group_name_H-M   'P 1'
#
loop_
_entity.id
_entity.type
_entity.pdbx_description
1 polymer ?
#
loop_
_entity_poly.entity_id
_entity_poly.type
_entity_poly.pdbx_seq_one_letter_code
_entity_poly.pdbx_strand_id
1 'polypeptide(L)'
;AATKELLFAWEQGALSPTDVKLSLDNMRSRMGCLPVCAASWLCSYMQILDHDALLKPMNMVQQFLTPTDDMPQQDNYKERSNLMFQIIRKMQYDIHPPSASKTKLSHNIVSGLPISEQLVSVWNGTHKKGWINVEATNTLESLILTGGP
;
A
#
# COMPACT_ATOMS: atom_id res chain seq x y z
N ALA A 1 -17.34 -11.07 0.66
CA ALA A 1 -18.19 -11.60 -0.43
C ALA A 1 -18.51 -10.50 -1.44
N ALA A 2 -19.31 -9.49 -1.11
CA ALA A 2 -19.75 -8.46 -2.07
C ALA A 2 -18.62 -7.74 -2.83
N THR A 3 -17.53 -7.31 -2.17
CA THR A 3 -16.40 -6.64 -2.84
C THR A 3 -15.68 -7.54 -3.85
N LYS A 4 -15.56 -8.85 -3.53
CA LYS A 4 -14.95 -9.85 -4.41
C LYS A 4 -15.78 -10.05 -5.67
N GLU A 5 -17.08 -10.27 -5.49
CA GLU A 5 -18.01 -10.45 -6.62
C GLU A 5 -18.06 -9.20 -7.50
N LEU A 6 -18.05 -8.01 -6.89
CA LEU A 6 -18.02 -6.73 -7.61
C LEU A 6 -16.77 -6.61 -8.49
N LEU A 7 -15.59 -6.94 -7.93
CA LEU A 7 -14.34 -6.92 -8.67
C LEU A 7 -14.35 -7.94 -9.82
N PHE A 8 -14.78 -9.17 -9.56
CA PHE A 8 -14.80 -10.23 -10.57
C PHE A 8 -15.79 -9.95 -11.70
N ALA A 9 -16.96 -9.41 -11.38
CA ALA A 9 -17.92 -8.98 -12.40
C ALA A 9 -17.36 -7.84 -13.27
N TRP A 10 -16.56 -6.94 -12.69
CA TRP A 10 -15.86 -5.91 -13.46
C TRP A 10 -14.71 -6.47 -14.30
N GLU A 11 -13.97 -7.45 -13.77
CA GLU A 11 -12.91 -8.15 -14.49
C GLU A 11 -13.44 -8.89 -15.72
N GLN A 12 -14.60 -9.55 -15.59
CA GLN A 12 -15.30 -10.26 -16.65
C GLN A 12 -16.06 -9.34 -17.62
N GLY A 13 -16.08 -8.03 -17.37
CA GLY A 13 -16.78 -7.05 -18.22
C GLY A 13 -18.30 -7.05 -18.05
N ALA A 14 -18.85 -7.74 -17.05
CA ALA A 14 -20.28 -7.73 -16.73
C ALA A 14 -20.73 -6.39 -16.12
N LEU A 15 -19.79 -5.60 -15.58
CA LEU A 15 -20.04 -4.27 -15.03
C LEU A 15 -19.18 -3.21 -15.71
N SER A 16 -19.75 -2.04 -15.92
CA SER A 16 -19.01 -0.87 -16.38
C SER A 16 -18.24 -0.21 -15.21
N PRO A 17 -17.19 0.58 -15.50
CA PRO A 17 -16.51 1.38 -14.46
C PRO A 17 -17.48 2.31 -13.71
N THR A 18 -18.53 2.80 -14.37
CA THR A 18 -19.57 3.65 -13.77
C THR A 18 -20.39 2.89 -12.73
N ASP A 19 -20.76 1.64 -13.02
CA ASP A 19 -21.54 0.80 -12.10
C ASP A 19 -20.73 0.47 -10.84
N VAL A 20 -19.45 0.15 -11.02
CA VAL A 20 -18.52 -0.09 -9.91
C VAL A 20 -18.37 1.15 -9.05
N LYS A 21 -18.14 2.32 -9.67
CA LYS A 21 -18.03 3.60 -8.97
C LYS A 21 -19.28 3.88 -8.13
N LEU A 22 -20.47 3.75 -8.71
CA LEU A 22 -21.74 3.98 -8.02
C LEU A 22 -21.92 3.03 -6.82
N SER A 23 -21.56 1.76 -6.98
CA SER A 23 -21.62 0.77 -5.90
C SER A 23 -20.67 1.12 -4.75
N LEU A 24 -19.44 1.53 -5.05
CA LEU A 24 -18.45 1.96 -4.06
C LEU A 24 -18.85 3.27 -3.36
N ASP A 25 -19.41 4.22 -4.08
CA ASP A 25 -19.92 5.49 -3.52
C ASP A 25 -21.09 5.24 -2.55
N ASN A 26 -22.00 4.31 -2.89
CA ASN A 26 -23.06 3.87 -1.99
C ASN A 26 -22.52 3.18 -0.74
N MET A 27 -21.51 2.32 -0.89
CA MET A 27 -20.85 1.66 0.24
C MET A 27 -20.19 2.68 1.18
N ARG A 28 -19.48 3.66 0.62
CA ARG A 28 -18.83 4.75 1.38
C ARG A 28 -19.83 5.64 2.13
N SER A 29 -20.96 5.97 1.51
CA SER A 29 -21.90 6.95 2.05
C SER A 29 -22.97 6.37 2.97
N ARG A 30 -23.25 5.06 2.91
CA ARG A 30 -24.40 4.46 3.62
C ARG A 30 -24.04 3.30 4.52
N MET A 31 -22.84 2.71 4.38
CA MET A 31 -22.56 1.39 4.95
C MET A 31 -21.41 1.41 5.95
N GLY A 32 -21.58 2.14 7.07
CA GLY A 32 -20.75 2.01 8.28
C GLY A 32 -19.27 1.69 8.02
N CYS A 33 -18.76 0.61 8.63
CA CYS A 33 -17.36 0.17 8.49
C CYS A 33 -17.05 -0.65 7.22
N LEU A 34 -18.03 -0.90 6.34
CA LEU A 34 -17.82 -1.76 5.18
C LEU A 34 -16.75 -1.27 4.20
N PRO A 35 -16.55 0.05 3.95
CA PRO A 35 -15.44 0.52 3.13
C PRO A 35 -14.08 0.06 3.65
N VAL A 36 -13.89 0.00 4.98
CA VAL A 36 -12.65 -0.47 5.60
C VAL A 36 -12.45 -1.96 5.35
N CYS A 37 -13.50 -2.77 5.52
CA CYS A 37 -13.44 -4.21 5.25
C CYS A 37 -13.23 -4.52 3.75
N ALA A 38 -13.84 -3.73 2.87
CA ALA A 38 -13.65 -3.85 1.43
C ALA A 38 -12.22 -3.52 1.04
N ALA A 39 -11.68 -2.41 1.56
CA ALA A 39 -10.31 -2.00 1.33
C ALA A 39 -9.30 -3.01 1.90
N SER A 40 -9.52 -3.56 3.09
CA SER A 40 -8.62 -4.56 3.68
C SER A 40 -8.56 -5.82 2.81
N TRP A 41 -9.72 -6.31 2.34
CA TRP A 41 -9.77 -7.45 1.44
C TRP A 41 -9.07 -7.16 0.10
N LEU A 42 -9.32 -5.99 -0.51
CA LEU A 42 -8.64 -5.57 -1.74
C LEU A 42 -7.11 -5.48 -1.54
N CYS A 43 -6.67 -4.91 -0.42
CA CYS A 43 -5.25 -4.79 -0.09
C CYS A 43 -4.58 -6.16 0.07
N SER A 44 -5.22 -7.09 0.78
CA SER A 44 -4.73 -8.47 0.88
C SER A 44 -4.74 -9.19 -0.48
N TYR A 45 -5.77 -8.97 -1.31
CA TYR A 45 -5.86 -9.57 -2.63
C TYR A 45 -4.75 -9.07 -3.57
N MET A 46 -4.41 -7.77 -3.52
CA MET A 46 -3.33 -7.20 -4.33
C MET A 46 -1.95 -7.78 -4.02
N GLN A 47 -1.71 -8.34 -2.83
CA GLN A 47 -0.41 -8.95 -2.49
C GLN A 47 -0.12 -10.24 -3.25
N ILE A 48 -1.15 -10.90 -3.80
CA ILE A 48 -1.03 -12.18 -4.50
C ILE A 48 -1.28 -12.05 -6.01
N LEU A 49 -1.43 -10.83 -6.51
CA LEU A 49 -1.68 -10.55 -7.93
C LEU A 49 -0.41 -10.13 -8.66
N ASP A 50 -0.38 -10.45 -9.96
CA ASP A 50 0.59 -9.90 -10.90
C ASP A 50 0.33 -8.41 -11.18
N HIS A 51 1.38 -7.69 -11.57
CA HIS A 51 1.36 -6.23 -11.69
C HIS A 51 0.30 -5.69 -12.66
N ASP A 52 0.04 -6.40 -13.75
CA ASP A 52 -0.95 -6.06 -14.77
C ASP A 52 -2.40 -6.20 -14.28
N ALA A 53 -2.65 -7.08 -13.31
CA ALA A 53 -3.96 -7.29 -12.71
C ALA A 53 -4.30 -6.27 -11.58
N LEU A 54 -3.33 -5.48 -11.11
CA LEU A 54 -3.51 -4.58 -9.96
C LEU A 54 -4.38 -3.36 -10.26
N LEU A 55 -4.53 -2.96 -11.52
CA LEU A 55 -5.14 -1.69 -11.90
C LEU A 55 -6.58 -1.55 -11.37
N LYS A 56 -7.42 -2.57 -11.56
CA LYS A 56 -8.82 -2.56 -11.10
C LYS A 56 -8.95 -2.51 -9.57
N PRO A 57 -8.33 -3.42 -8.79
CA PRO A 57 -8.42 -3.35 -7.33
C PRO A 57 -7.80 -2.06 -6.75
N MET A 58 -6.72 -1.53 -7.34
CA MET A 58 -6.17 -0.23 -6.94
C MET A 58 -7.17 0.91 -7.16
N ASN A 59 -7.84 0.94 -8.31
CA ASN A 59 -8.87 1.94 -8.61
C ASN A 59 -10.05 1.87 -7.63
N MET A 60 -10.45 0.66 -7.21
CA MET A 60 -11.51 0.51 -6.20
C MET A 60 -11.09 1.08 -4.83
N VAL A 61 -9.84 0.86 -4.41
CA VAL A 61 -9.31 1.47 -3.17
C VAL A 61 -9.23 2.99 -3.30
N GLN A 62 -8.77 3.52 -4.44
CA GLN A 62 -8.73 4.96 -4.71
C GLN A 62 -10.12 5.61 -4.65
N GLN A 63 -11.16 4.90 -5.11
CA GLN A 63 -12.52 5.42 -5.03
C GLN A 63 -12.95 5.66 -3.57
N PHE A 64 -12.59 4.78 -2.63
CA PHE A 64 -12.86 5.01 -1.21
C PHE A 64 -12.13 6.23 -0.63
N LEU A 65 -11.00 6.61 -1.21
CA LEU A 65 -10.19 7.77 -0.82
C LEU A 65 -10.50 9.04 -1.63
N THR A 66 -11.50 9.00 -2.51
CA THR A 66 -11.92 10.19 -3.24
C THR A 66 -12.71 11.10 -2.29
N PRO A 67 -12.32 12.38 -2.13
CA PRO A 67 -13.10 13.34 -1.35
C PRO A 67 -14.53 13.41 -1.89
N THR A 68 -15.51 13.37 -1.00
CA THR A 68 -16.91 13.63 -1.39
C THR A 68 -17.22 15.05 -0.95
N ASP A 69 -17.50 15.94 -1.90
CA ASP A 69 -18.19 17.18 -1.57
C ASP A 69 -19.63 16.81 -1.18
N ASP A 70 -20.09 17.42 -0.10
CA ASP A 70 -21.47 17.50 0.32
C ASP A 70 -22.17 16.23 0.81
N MET A 71 -22.14 16.08 2.13
CA MET A 71 -23.37 15.73 2.86
C MET A 71 -23.43 16.61 4.12
N PRO A 72 -24.58 17.21 4.48
CA PRO A 72 -24.81 17.80 5.80
C PRO A 72 -24.88 16.67 6.82
N GLN A 73 -23.72 16.08 7.13
CA GLN A 73 -23.60 14.96 8.04
C GLN A 73 -23.46 15.49 9.45
N GLN A 74 -24.35 15.02 10.31
CA GLN A 74 -24.22 15.07 11.76
C GLN A 74 -22.75 14.81 12.15
N ASP A 75 -22.16 15.65 13.01
CA ASP A 75 -20.70 15.67 13.28
C ASP A 75 -20.09 14.27 13.56
N ASN A 76 -20.87 13.44 14.26
CA ASN A 76 -20.58 12.04 14.57
C ASN A 76 -20.31 11.13 13.35
N TYR A 77 -20.95 11.38 12.21
CA TYR A 77 -20.71 10.61 10.98
C TYR A 77 -19.44 11.11 10.27
N LYS A 78 -19.21 12.44 10.30
CA LYS A 78 -18.03 13.06 9.70
C LYS A 78 -16.74 12.57 10.35
N GLU A 79 -16.69 12.49 11.68
CA GLU A 79 -15.54 11.94 12.40
C GLU A 79 -15.27 10.48 12.06
N ARG A 80 -16.33 9.65 12.02
CA ARG A 80 -16.21 8.23 11.64
C ARG A 80 -15.72 8.07 10.19
N SER A 81 -16.28 8.86 9.26
CA SER A 81 -15.86 8.88 7.85
C SER A 81 -14.39 9.25 7.71
N ASN A 82 -13.95 10.30 8.42
CA ASN A 82 -12.55 10.72 8.45
C ASN A 82 -11.63 9.62 9.01
N LEU A 83 -12.01 8.97 10.11
CA LEU A 83 -11.22 7.87 10.67
C LEU A 83 -11.09 6.71 9.68
N MET A 84 -12.19 6.29 9.05
CA MET A 84 -12.19 5.24 8.04
C MET A 84 -11.30 5.60 6.85
N PHE A 85 -11.38 6.83 6.37
CA PHE A 85 -10.51 7.35 5.33
C PHE A 85 -9.03 7.21 5.70
N GLN A 86 -8.63 7.58 6.92
CA GLN A 86 -7.25 7.46 7.38
C GLN A 86 -6.79 5.99 7.48
N ILE A 87 -7.66 5.10 7.95
CA ILE A 87 -7.37 3.66 8.02
C ILE A 87 -7.14 3.10 6.60
N ILE A 88 -8.05 3.39 5.66
CA ILE A 88 -7.93 2.93 4.27
C ILE A 88 -6.68 3.51 3.60
N ARG A 89 -6.37 4.79 3.86
CA ARG A 89 -5.15 5.43 3.35
C ARG A 89 -3.89 4.74 3.87
N LYS A 90 -3.87 4.36 5.15
CA LYS A 90 -2.74 3.61 5.72
C LYS A 90 -2.62 2.23 5.09
N MET A 91 -3.72 1.50 4.92
CA MET A 91 -3.73 0.20 4.22
C MET A 91 -3.18 0.32 2.80
N GLN A 92 -3.62 1.35 2.05
CA GLN A 92 -3.12 1.61 0.70
C GLN A 92 -1.61 1.87 0.69
N TYR A 93 -1.11 2.69 1.62
CA TYR A 93 0.31 3.01 1.75
C TYR A 93 1.17 1.76 1.97
N ASP A 94 0.66 0.78 2.72
CA ASP A 94 1.40 -0.45 3.02
C ASP A 94 1.50 -1.40 1.80
N ILE A 95 0.56 -1.30 0.85
CA ILE A 95 0.59 -2.09 -0.39
C ILE A 95 1.37 -1.39 -1.50
N HIS A 96 1.19 -0.09 -1.62
CA HIS A 96 1.85 0.76 -2.61
C HIS A 96 2.33 2.03 -1.93
N PRO A 97 3.49 2.00 -1.25
CA PRO A 97 4.08 3.21 -0.72
C PRO A 97 4.31 4.13 -1.94
N PRO A 98 3.66 5.32 -2.02
CA PRO A 98 3.66 6.16 -3.21
C PRO A 98 5.08 6.60 -3.50
N SER A 99 5.77 5.84 -4.36
CA SER A 99 7.22 5.84 -4.58
C SER A 99 7.94 6.64 -3.51
N ALA A 100 7.87 6.21 -2.24
CA ALA A 100 8.17 7.05 -1.07
C ALA A 100 9.44 7.79 -1.39
N SER A 101 9.27 9.08 -1.73
CA SER A 101 10.15 9.92 -2.53
C SER A 101 11.57 9.39 -2.53
N LYS A 102 11.89 8.39 -3.41
CA LYS A 102 13.03 7.46 -3.25
C LYS A 102 13.70 7.73 -1.93
N THR A 103 13.25 7.22 -0.75
CA THR A 103 13.92 7.48 0.56
C THR A 103 15.35 7.54 0.19
N LYS A 104 15.94 8.76 0.17
CA LYS A 104 17.14 8.95 -0.63
C LYS A 104 18.04 7.89 -0.06
N LEU A 105 18.29 6.84 -0.85
CA LEU A 105 19.40 5.96 -0.62
C LEU A 105 20.53 6.91 -0.94
N SER A 106 20.81 7.81 0.00
CA SER A 106 21.94 8.73 0.00
C SER A 106 23.22 7.92 -0.10
N HIS A 107 23.11 6.62 0.19
CA HIS A 107 24.05 5.56 -0.01
C HIS A 107 23.53 4.65 -1.12
N ASN A 108 23.48 5.18 -2.36
CA ASN A 108 23.49 4.30 -3.52
C ASN A 108 24.67 3.32 -3.31
N ILE A 109 24.42 2.02 -3.45
CA ILE A 109 25.47 1.02 -3.44
C ILE A 109 26.25 1.18 -4.76
N VAL A 110 27.13 2.17 -4.82
CA VAL A 110 28.04 2.43 -5.97
C VAL A 110 29.29 1.59 -5.77
N SER A 111 29.11 0.28 -5.62
CA SER A 111 30.22 -0.66 -5.48
C SER A 111 30.19 -1.62 -6.65
N GLY A 112 31.37 -1.83 -7.26
CA GLY A 112 31.56 -2.83 -8.31
C GLY A 112 31.60 -4.27 -7.79
N LEU A 113 31.46 -4.48 -6.48
CA LEU A 113 31.48 -5.80 -5.85
C LEU A 113 30.07 -6.40 -5.78
N PRO A 114 29.93 -7.73 -5.86
CA PRO A 114 28.69 -8.43 -5.59
C PRO A 114 28.06 -8.02 -4.24
N ILE A 115 26.73 -7.93 -4.18
CA ILE A 115 25.99 -7.52 -2.97
C ILE A 115 26.32 -8.43 -1.77
N SER A 116 26.49 -9.73 -2.01
CA SER A 116 26.84 -10.72 -0.99
C SER A 116 28.19 -10.41 -0.33
N GLU A 117 29.20 -10.03 -1.12
CA GLU A 117 30.53 -9.66 -0.61
C GLU A 117 30.47 -8.39 0.23
N GLN A 118 29.65 -7.43 -0.20
CA GLN A 118 29.45 -6.19 0.55
C GLN A 118 28.75 -6.45 1.89
N LEU A 119 27.74 -7.31 1.91
CA LEU A 119 27.02 -7.69 3.12
C LEU A 119 27.95 -8.40 4.12
N VAL A 120 28.73 -9.37 3.63
CA VAL A 120 29.73 -10.07 4.45
C VAL A 120 30.79 -9.11 5.00
N SER A 121 31.25 -8.15 4.19
CA SER A 121 32.23 -7.15 4.61
C SER A 121 31.71 -6.28 5.76
N VAL A 122 30.50 -5.71 5.60
CA VAL A 122 29.89 -4.87 6.63
C VAL A 122 29.59 -5.67 7.90
N TRP A 123 29.07 -6.89 7.76
CA TRP A 123 28.79 -7.81 8.87
C TRP A 123 30.05 -8.16 9.67
N ASN A 124 31.15 -8.49 8.99
CA ASN A 124 32.41 -8.78 9.67
C ASN A 124 32.98 -7.53 10.34
N GLY A 125 32.78 -6.35 9.75
CA GLY A 125 33.19 -5.07 10.34
C GLY A 125 32.45 -4.75 11.63
N THR A 126 31.13 -4.95 11.68
CA THR A 126 30.32 -4.76 12.90
C THR A 126 30.63 -5.81 13.95
N HIS A 127 30.76 -7.07 13.56
CA HIS A 127 31.13 -8.17 14.47
C HIS A 127 32.48 -7.92 15.14
N LYS A 128 33.51 -7.49 14.38
CA LYS A 128 34.83 -7.17 14.94
C LYS A 128 34.82 -5.99 15.90
N LYS A 129 33.99 -4.98 15.63
CA LYS A 129 33.86 -3.80 16.51
C LYS A 129 33.03 -4.09 17.75
N GLY A 130 32.11 -5.06 17.70
CA GLY A 130 31.17 -5.38 18.78
C GLY A 130 29.99 -4.41 18.88
N TRP A 131 29.86 -3.47 17.94
CA TRP A 131 28.77 -2.50 17.87
C TRP A 131 28.50 -2.09 16.43
N ILE A 132 27.27 -1.64 16.17
CA ILE A 132 26.80 -1.20 14.85
C ILE A 132 26.72 0.33 14.88
N ASN A 133 27.43 0.99 13.97
CA ASN A 133 27.35 2.44 13.80
C ASN A 133 26.26 2.80 12.78
N VAL A 134 25.83 4.06 12.77
CA VAL A 134 24.75 4.56 11.87
C VAL A 134 25.05 4.25 10.40
N GLU A 135 26.31 4.39 9.99
CA GLU A 135 26.75 4.07 8.63
C GLU A 135 26.55 2.58 8.28
N ALA A 136 26.96 1.66 9.16
CA ALA A 136 26.76 0.22 8.96
C ALA A 136 25.27 -0.16 8.97
N THR A 137 24.46 0.48 9.82
CA THR A 137 23.00 0.30 9.82
C THR A 137 22.40 0.66 8.46
N ASN A 138 22.69 1.87 7.97
CA ASN A 138 22.16 2.34 6.69
C ASN A 138 22.64 1.48 5.53
N THR A 139 23.89 1.01 5.58
CA THR A 139 24.46 0.15 4.53
C THR A 139 23.81 -1.23 4.54
N LEU A 140 23.62 -1.85 5.72
CA LEU A 140 22.94 -3.14 5.83
C LEU A 140 21.49 -3.06 5.37
N GLU A 141 20.76 -2.03 5.79
CA GLU A 141 19.38 -1.78 5.35
C GLU A 141 19.30 -1.64 3.82
N SER A 142 20.20 -0.84 3.23
CA SER A 142 20.27 -0.66 1.78
C SER A 142 20.56 -1.97 1.03
N LEU A 143 21.48 -2.79 1.55
CA LEU A 143 21.86 -4.08 0.95
C LEU A 143 20.70 -5.08 1.01
N ILE A 144 20.01 -5.17 2.16
CA ILE A 144 18.87 -6.08 2.35
C ILE A 144 17.69 -5.67 1.45
N LEU A 145 17.38 -4.36 1.38
CA LEU A 145 16.30 -3.87 0.53
C LEU A 145 16.60 -4.05 -0.97
N THR A 146 17.87 -4.01 -1.37
CA THR A 146 18.28 -4.22 -2.77
C THR A 146 18.27 -5.69 -3.16
N GLY A 147 18.61 -6.59 -2.22
CA GLY A 147 18.66 -8.03 -2.46
C GLY A 147 17.28 -8.69 -2.66
N GLY A 148 16.20 -8.03 -2.23
CA GLY A 148 14.87 -8.64 -2.16
C GLY A 148 14.75 -9.67 -1.02
N PRO A 149 13.55 -10.24 -0.81
CA PRO A 149 13.35 -11.35 0.11
C PRO A 149 14.05 -12.64 -0.33
#